data_AF-I3PGL5-F1
#
_entry.id   AF-I3PGL5-F1
#
_cell.length_a   1.000
_cell.length_b   1.000
_cell.length_c   1.000
_cell.angle_alpha   90.00
_cell.angle_beta   90.00
_cell.angle_gamma   90.00
#
_symmetry.space_group_name_H-M   'P 1'
#
loop_
_entity.id
_entity.type
_entity.pdbx_description
1 polymer ?
#
loop_
_entity_poly.entity_id
_entity_poly.type
_entity_poly.pdbx_seq_one_letter_code
_entity_poly.pdbx_strand_id
1 'polypeptide(L)'
;EIQAKLKDQAAKDKALQSMAAMSSAQIISAAAFHSKMTLTRGPGYPAVSGFWQGALPGQAGTSHDVKPFSQQTYTVQPSLPLPGFESPAGPAPSPSAPPAPPWQGRSVASSKLWMLEFSAFLERQQDPDTYNKHLFVHIGQSSPSYSDPYLEAVDIHQIYDKFPEKKGGLKELFERGPSNAFFLVKFWADLNTNMEDEGSSFYGVSSQYESPENMIITCSTKVCSFGKQVVEKVETEYARYENGHYSYRIHRSPLCEYMINFIHKLKH
;
A
#
# COMPACT_ATOMS: atom_id res chain seq x y z
N GLU A 1 51.87 -38.38 -24.68
CA GLU A 1 51.30 -37.11 -24.16
C GLU A 1 49.85 -36.81 -24.60
N ILE A 2 49.32 -37.47 -25.64
CA ILE A 2 47.95 -37.19 -26.15
C ILE A 2 46.85 -37.96 -25.38
N GLN A 3 47.14 -39.14 -24.81
CA GLN A 3 46.15 -39.91 -24.05
C GLN A 3 45.83 -39.36 -22.65
N ALA A 4 46.75 -38.62 -22.02
CA ALA A 4 46.51 -38.04 -20.69
C ALA A 4 45.52 -36.86 -20.76
N LYS A 5 45.59 -36.04 -21.81
CA LYS A 5 44.71 -34.87 -21.98
C LYS A 5 43.26 -35.23 -22.31
N LEU A 6 43.00 -36.39 -22.93
CA LEU A 6 41.63 -36.85 -23.21
C LEU A 6 40.91 -37.35 -21.95
N LYS A 7 41.67 -37.93 -21.00
CA LYS A 7 41.12 -38.50 -19.77
C LYS A 7 40.72 -37.44 -18.74
N ASP A 8 41.46 -36.32 -18.69
CA ASP A 8 41.12 -35.18 -17.85
C ASP A 8 39.87 -34.44 -18.33
N GLN A 9 39.66 -34.33 -19.64
CA GLN A 9 38.47 -33.68 -20.19
C GLN A 9 37.19 -34.50 -19.90
N ALA A 10 37.28 -35.83 -20.07
CA ALA A 10 36.17 -36.74 -19.76
C ALA A 10 35.83 -36.80 -18.25
N ALA A 11 36.83 -36.63 -17.36
CA ALA A 11 36.61 -36.56 -15.92
C ALA A 11 35.95 -35.23 -15.50
N LYS A 12 36.31 -34.13 -16.17
CA LYS A 12 35.75 -32.80 -15.92
C LYS A 12 34.29 -32.68 -16.37
N ASP A 13 33.94 -33.30 -17.51
CA ASP A 13 32.57 -33.32 -18.01
C ASP A 13 31.66 -34.25 -17.17
N LYS A 14 32.20 -35.35 -16.63
CA LYS A 14 31.46 -36.24 -15.71
C LYS A 14 31.18 -35.58 -14.35
N ALA A 15 32.04 -34.68 -13.88
CA ALA A 15 31.80 -33.90 -12.67
C ALA A 15 30.73 -32.81 -12.87
N LEU A 16 30.67 -32.21 -14.06
CA LEU A 16 29.69 -31.16 -14.38
C LEU A 16 28.27 -31.73 -14.60
N GLN A 17 28.16 -32.93 -15.17
CA GLN A 17 26.87 -33.65 -15.28
C GLN A 17 26.36 -34.17 -13.94
N SER A 18 27.23 -34.42 -12.95
CA SER A 18 26.81 -34.81 -11.59
C SER A 18 26.15 -33.66 -10.80
N MET A 19 26.30 -32.40 -11.22
CA MET A 19 25.62 -31.26 -10.59
C MET A 19 24.26 -30.93 -11.25
N ALA A 20 23.91 -31.60 -12.35
CA ALA A 20 22.66 -31.35 -13.10
C ALA A 20 21.55 -32.40 -12.83
N ALA A 21 21.76 -33.34 -11.90
CA ALA A 21 20.85 -34.47 -11.66
C ALA A 21 20.33 -34.59 -10.20
N MET A 22 20.23 -33.48 -9.45
CA MET A 22 19.43 -33.46 -8.22
C MET A 22 18.07 -32.82 -8.48
N SER A 23 17.12 -33.70 -8.80
CA SER A 23 15.68 -33.50 -8.60
C SER A 23 15.31 -33.86 -7.15
N SER A 24 14.16 -33.34 -6.67
CA SER A 24 13.50 -33.48 -5.35
C SER A 24 13.67 -32.26 -4.44
N ALA A 25 12.65 -31.46 -4.10
CA ALA A 25 11.30 -31.80 -3.63
C ALA A 25 11.33 -32.85 -2.52
N GLN A 26 11.66 -32.42 -1.29
CA GLN A 26 11.26 -33.01 -0.01
C GLN A 26 12.05 -32.36 1.13
N ILE A 27 11.40 -31.54 1.98
CA ILE A 27 11.50 -31.67 3.44
C ILE A 27 10.15 -31.32 4.04
N ILE A 28 9.50 -32.35 4.59
CA ILE A 28 8.31 -32.32 5.45
C ILE A 28 8.80 -32.33 6.91
N SER A 29 8.21 -31.46 7.73
CA SER A 29 7.93 -31.56 9.17
C SER A 29 9.02 -31.74 10.24
N ALA A 30 8.71 -31.08 11.37
CA ALA A 30 8.97 -31.47 12.76
C ALA A 30 10.36 -31.24 13.36
N ALA A 31 10.44 -30.22 14.21
CA ALA A 31 11.21 -30.29 15.46
C ALA A 31 10.48 -29.48 16.54
N ALA A 32 9.62 -30.18 17.28
CA ALA A 32 9.21 -29.78 18.62
C ALA A 32 10.32 -30.18 19.59
N PHE A 33 10.90 -29.20 20.29
CA PHE A 33 11.68 -29.42 21.51
C PHE A 33 11.18 -28.38 22.52
N HIS A 34 10.24 -28.73 23.39
CA HIS A 34 10.49 -29.29 24.73
C HIS A 34 11.63 -28.58 25.47
N SER A 35 11.26 -27.63 26.32
CA SER A 35 12.00 -27.34 27.55
C SER A 35 11.00 -27.04 28.67
N LYS A 36 10.76 -28.07 29.48
CA LYS A 36 10.15 -27.98 30.80
C LYS A 36 11.27 -28.22 31.81
N MET A 37 11.63 -27.20 32.59
CA MET A 37 12.21 -27.38 33.92
C MET A 37 11.34 -26.63 34.93
N THR A 38 10.68 -27.42 35.76
CA THR A 38 10.03 -27.13 37.06
C THR A 38 11.07 -27.45 38.15
N LEU A 39 11.33 -26.76 39.26
CA LEU A 39 10.52 -26.23 40.40
C LEU A 39 11.51 -25.48 41.35
N THR A 40 11.22 -24.37 42.06
CA THR A 40 10.59 -24.27 43.41
C THR A 40 10.63 -22.77 43.86
N ARG A 41 9.48 -22.09 44.13
CA ARG A 41 8.82 -21.71 45.42
C ARG A 41 9.49 -20.52 46.16
N GLY A 42 8.89 -19.37 46.50
CA GLY A 42 7.51 -18.76 46.52
C GLY A 42 7.63 -17.29 47.06
N PRO A 43 6.63 -16.61 47.70
CA PRO A 43 5.15 -16.57 47.55
C PRO A 43 4.54 -15.13 47.40
N GLY A 44 3.26 -15.00 46.98
CA GLY A 44 2.42 -13.82 47.31
C GLY A 44 1.40 -13.24 46.28
N TYR A 45 0.31 -13.99 45.98
CA TYR A 45 -1.10 -13.67 45.58
C TYR A 45 -1.59 -12.26 45.12
N PRO A 46 -2.81 -12.16 44.49
CA PRO A 46 -3.46 -13.02 43.49
C PRO A 46 -4.04 -12.26 42.27
N ALA A 47 -4.38 -13.03 41.23
CA ALA A 47 -5.04 -12.62 39.99
C ALA A 47 -6.57 -12.65 40.09
N VAL A 48 -7.25 -11.89 39.22
CA VAL A 48 -8.61 -12.22 38.77
C VAL A 48 -8.69 -12.03 37.25
N SER A 49 -9.01 -13.11 36.57
CA SER A 49 -9.47 -13.16 35.18
C SER A 49 -10.60 -14.20 35.13
N GLY A 50 -11.75 -13.81 34.56
CA GLY A 50 -12.88 -14.66 34.22
C GLY A 50 -13.64 -13.93 33.11
N PHE A 51 -13.64 -14.37 31.86
CA PHE A 51 -14.13 -15.61 31.24
C PHE A 51 -15.66 -15.65 31.13
N TRP A 52 -16.08 -15.67 29.86
CA TRP A 52 -17.44 -15.77 29.34
C TRP A 52 -18.04 -17.15 29.57
N GLN A 53 -19.32 -17.18 30.01
CA GLN A 53 -20.36 -18.23 29.86
C GLN A 53 -21.48 -17.85 30.86
N GLY A 54 -22.77 -17.79 30.60
CA GLY A 54 -23.67 -18.09 29.48
C GLY A 54 -25.06 -18.30 30.09
N ALA A 55 -26.16 -17.85 29.45
CA ALA A 55 -27.53 -18.33 29.75
C ALA A 55 -28.58 -17.85 28.72
N LEU A 56 -29.36 -18.81 28.21
CA LEU A 56 -30.72 -18.69 27.65
C LEU A 56 -31.66 -19.50 28.59
N PRO A 57 -32.99 -19.59 28.40
CA PRO A 57 -34.07 -18.61 28.14
C PRO A 57 -35.23 -18.69 29.18
N GLY A 58 -36.15 -17.71 29.27
CA GLY A 58 -37.47 -17.90 29.92
C GLY A 58 -38.07 -16.71 30.70
N GLN A 59 -39.28 -16.30 30.31
CA GLN A 59 -40.33 -15.42 30.92
C GLN A 59 -40.31 -15.15 32.44
N ALA A 60 -40.98 -14.15 33.03
CA ALA A 60 -41.75 -12.97 32.61
C ALA A 60 -42.00 -12.10 33.88
N GLY A 61 -42.27 -10.80 33.70
CA GLY A 61 -43.05 -10.01 34.67
C GLY A 61 -42.47 -8.67 35.10
N THR A 62 -43.07 -7.59 34.56
CA THR A 62 -43.42 -6.29 35.20
C THR A 62 -42.32 -5.46 35.88
N SER A 63 -42.28 -4.13 35.91
CA SER A 63 -42.99 -3.00 35.31
C SER A 63 -42.36 -1.77 36.01
N HIS A 64 -42.05 -0.71 35.25
CA HIS A 64 -41.80 0.68 35.66
C HIS A 64 -40.79 0.98 36.80
N ASP A 65 -39.58 1.45 36.44
CA ASP A 65 -39.01 2.72 36.95
C ASP A 65 -37.71 3.05 36.17
N VAL A 66 -37.85 3.69 35.00
CA VAL A 66 -36.71 4.29 34.28
C VAL A 66 -36.78 5.79 34.51
N LYS A 67 -35.94 6.29 35.42
CA LYS A 67 -35.65 7.72 35.52
C LYS A 67 -34.83 8.14 34.30
N PRO A 68 -35.29 9.06 33.45
CA PRO A 68 -34.43 9.65 32.43
C PRO A 68 -33.36 10.48 33.14
N PHE A 69 -32.10 10.17 32.84
CA PHE A 69 -30.97 11.01 33.23
C PHE A 69 -31.21 12.45 32.75
N SER A 70 -31.11 13.39 33.68
CA SER A 70 -31.24 14.82 33.46
C SER A 70 -30.25 15.31 32.39
N GLN A 71 -30.80 15.86 31.29
CA GLN A 71 -30.04 16.64 30.33
C GLN A 71 -29.55 17.93 31.01
N GLN A 72 -28.26 18.04 31.27
CA GLN A 72 -27.63 19.32 31.57
C GLN A 72 -27.35 20.04 30.26
N THR A 73 -28.08 21.13 30.02
CA THR A 73 -27.83 22.09 28.96
C THR A 73 -26.55 22.86 29.29
N TYR A 74 -25.45 22.57 28.58
CA TYR A 74 -24.28 23.45 28.63
C TYR A 74 -24.53 24.65 27.71
N THR A 75 -24.75 25.81 28.31
CA THR A 75 -24.64 27.10 27.61
C THR A 75 -23.21 27.28 27.13
N VAL A 76 -23.01 27.25 25.82
CA VAL A 76 -21.73 27.59 25.17
C VAL A 76 -21.52 29.10 25.29
N GLN A 77 -20.51 29.50 26.05
CA GLN A 77 -20.02 30.87 26.13
C GLN A 77 -19.15 31.17 24.89
N PRO A 78 -19.22 32.36 24.26
CA PRO A 78 -18.30 32.72 23.19
C PRO A 78 -16.89 32.91 23.75
N SER A 79 -15.89 32.29 23.14
CA SER A 79 -14.48 32.45 23.48
C SER A 79 -13.97 33.82 23.04
N LEU A 80 -13.42 34.58 23.99
CA LEU A 80 -12.63 35.78 23.72
C LEU A 80 -11.22 35.36 23.25
N PRO A 81 -10.60 36.03 22.26
CA PRO A 81 -9.31 35.63 21.74
C PRO A 81 -8.17 36.06 22.67
N LEU A 82 -7.39 35.09 23.16
CA LEU A 82 -6.04 35.31 23.68
C LEU A 82 -5.04 35.43 22.50
N PRO A 83 -4.04 36.31 22.58
CA PRO A 83 -3.04 36.44 21.52
C PRO A 83 -2.04 35.28 21.57
N GLY A 84 -1.91 34.52 20.48
CA GLY A 84 -0.76 33.63 20.26
C GLY A 84 -1.02 32.15 19.90
N PHE A 85 -2.23 31.76 19.47
CA PHE A 85 -2.49 30.39 19.01
C PHE A 85 -3.01 30.40 17.57
N GLU A 86 -2.17 30.02 16.61
CA GLU A 86 -2.58 29.81 15.22
C GLU A 86 -3.35 28.50 15.09
N SER A 87 -4.58 28.60 14.61
CA SER A 87 -5.46 27.47 14.28
C SER A 87 -4.96 26.77 13.00
N PRO A 88 -5.11 25.44 12.83
CA PRO A 88 -4.65 24.73 11.62
C PRO A 88 -5.49 25.02 10.37
N ALA A 89 -6.55 25.83 10.49
CA ALA A 89 -7.17 26.45 9.34
C ALA A 89 -6.24 27.57 8.86
N GLY A 90 -5.59 27.36 7.71
CA GLY A 90 -4.82 28.40 7.04
C GLY A 90 -5.62 29.70 6.85
N PRO A 91 -4.95 30.81 6.50
CA PRO A 91 -5.59 32.14 6.46
C PRO A 91 -6.89 32.07 5.66
N ALA A 92 -7.97 32.58 6.26
CA ALA A 92 -9.27 32.67 5.62
C ALA A 92 -9.09 33.26 4.20
N PRO A 93 -9.64 32.61 3.15
CA PRO A 93 -9.43 33.07 1.79
C PRO A 93 -9.95 34.50 1.68
N SER A 94 -9.08 35.40 1.22
CA SER A 94 -9.47 36.76 0.85
C SER A 94 -10.69 36.70 -0.08
N PRO A 95 -11.74 37.51 0.13
CA PRO A 95 -12.98 37.46 -0.67
C PRO A 95 -12.79 37.80 -2.16
N SER A 96 -11.56 38.10 -2.58
CA SER A 96 -11.14 38.44 -3.95
C SER A 96 -10.23 37.39 -4.61
N ALA A 97 -9.91 36.27 -3.95
CA ALA A 97 -9.15 35.19 -4.56
C ALA A 97 -10.07 34.27 -5.38
N PRO A 98 -9.66 33.83 -6.59
CA PRO A 98 -10.44 32.85 -7.34
C PRO A 98 -10.60 31.56 -6.52
N PRO A 99 -11.75 30.86 -6.62
CA PRO A 99 -11.96 29.61 -5.91
C PRO A 99 -10.87 28.61 -6.27
N ALA A 100 -10.31 27.95 -5.25
CA ALA A 100 -9.32 26.90 -5.46
C ALA A 100 -9.91 25.82 -6.38
N PRO A 101 -9.13 25.24 -7.30
CA PRO A 101 -9.62 24.21 -8.20
C PRO A 101 -10.28 23.03 -7.46
N PRO A 102 -11.29 22.36 -8.05
CA PRO A 102 -12.06 21.30 -7.37
C PRO A 102 -11.21 20.09 -6.98
N TRP A 103 -10.08 19.85 -7.64
CA TRP A 103 -9.14 18.78 -7.27
C TRP A 103 -8.30 19.10 -6.04
N GLN A 104 -8.11 20.38 -5.70
CA GLN A 104 -7.15 20.78 -4.67
C GLN A 104 -7.60 20.33 -3.28
N GLY A 105 -6.79 19.48 -2.65
CA GLY A 105 -7.07 18.87 -1.35
C GLY A 105 -8.14 17.77 -1.37
N ARG A 106 -8.62 17.38 -2.56
CA ARG A 106 -9.65 16.34 -2.74
C ARG A 106 -9.18 15.16 -3.60
N SER A 107 -8.08 15.32 -4.33
CA SER A 107 -7.46 14.28 -5.14
C SER A 107 -5.96 14.15 -4.88
N VAL A 108 -5.32 13.15 -5.48
CA VAL A 108 -3.86 12.92 -5.40
C VAL A 108 -3.20 13.89 -6.37
N ALA A 109 -3.09 15.13 -5.90
CA ALA A 109 -2.85 16.29 -6.74
C ALA A 109 -1.97 17.32 -6.04
N SER A 110 -0.79 17.55 -6.59
CA SER A 110 0.07 18.66 -6.20
C SER A 110 -0.28 19.94 -6.96
N SER A 111 0.51 21.01 -6.81
CA SER A 111 0.35 22.22 -7.63
C SER A 111 0.79 22.04 -9.09
N LYS A 112 1.62 21.03 -9.40
CA LYS A 112 2.25 20.86 -10.71
C LYS A 112 1.90 19.56 -11.42
N LEU A 113 1.48 18.55 -10.68
CA LEU A 113 1.21 17.21 -11.21
C LEU A 113 0.05 16.57 -10.46
N TRP A 114 -0.88 16.01 -11.23
CA TRP A 114 -2.11 15.36 -10.77
C TRP A 114 -2.14 13.92 -11.24
N MET A 115 -2.44 12.97 -10.35
CA MET A 115 -2.66 11.59 -10.74
C MET A 115 -4.12 11.42 -11.17
N LEU A 116 -4.35 11.03 -12.42
CA LEU A 116 -5.69 10.79 -12.96
C LEU A 116 -6.12 9.34 -12.77
N GLU A 117 -5.20 8.41 -12.98
CA GLU A 117 -5.47 6.99 -12.89
C GLU A 117 -4.25 6.23 -12.38
N PHE A 118 -4.47 5.23 -11.56
CA PHE A 118 -3.49 4.20 -11.22
C PHE A 118 -4.20 2.85 -11.15
N SER A 119 -3.70 1.86 -11.85
CA SER A 119 -4.20 0.49 -11.75
C SER A 119 -3.06 -0.52 -11.76
N ALA A 120 -3.15 -1.52 -10.90
CA ALA A 120 -2.36 -2.75 -11.02
C ALA A 120 -3.32 -3.89 -11.34
N PHE A 121 -2.97 -4.69 -12.34
CA PHE A 121 -3.91 -5.62 -12.94
C PHE A 121 -3.24 -6.89 -13.45
N LEU A 122 -4.09 -7.90 -13.61
CA LEU A 122 -3.80 -9.14 -14.29
C LEU A 122 -4.66 -9.20 -15.55
N GLU A 123 -4.05 -9.48 -16.68
CA GLU A 123 -4.74 -9.69 -17.94
C GLU A 123 -4.49 -11.08 -18.47
N ARG A 124 -5.48 -11.65 -19.12
CA ARG A 124 -5.35 -12.88 -19.88
C ARG A 124 -6.05 -12.73 -21.21
N GLN A 125 -5.34 -13.14 -22.25
CA GLN A 125 -5.94 -13.31 -23.56
C GLN A 125 -6.84 -14.56 -23.51
N GLN A 126 -8.14 -14.37 -23.67
CA GLN A 126 -9.08 -15.49 -23.81
C GLN A 126 -9.19 -15.89 -25.28
N ASP A 127 -9.33 -14.89 -26.16
CA ASP A 127 -9.39 -15.01 -27.61
C ASP A 127 -8.50 -13.92 -28.25
N PRO A 128 -8.15 -13.98 -29.55
CA PRO A 128 -7.33 -12.96 -30.21
C PRO A 128 -7.80 -11.53 -29.95
N ASP A 129 -9.12 -11.33 -29.84
CA ASP A 129 -9.77 -10.03 -29.69
C ASP A 129 -10.29 -9.73 -28.27
N THR A 130 -10.26 -10.71 -27.35
CA THR A 130 -10.87 -10.59 -26.01
C THR A 130 -9.84 -10.81 -24.91
N TYR A 131 -9.64 -9.78 -24.08
CA TYR A 131 -8.81 -9.83 -22.89
C TYR A 131 -9.65 -9.70 -21.64
N ASN A 132 -9.51 -10.65 -20.71
CA ASN A 132 -10.05 -10.51 -19.37
C ASN A 132 -9.06 -9.72 -18.53
N LYS A 133 -9.53 -8.66 -17.87
CA LYS A 133 -8.73 -7.80 -17.01
C LYS A 133 -9.27 -7.82 -15.58
N HIS A 134 -8.47 -8.36 -14.67
CA HIS A 134 -8.70 -8.30 -13.22
C HIS A 134 -7.90 -7.13 -12.62
N LEU A 135 -8.55 -6.28 -11.83
CA LEU A 135 -7.88 -5.16 -11.16
C LEU A 135 -7.56 -5.55 -9.72
N PHE A 136 -6.27 -5.66 -9.38
CA PHE A 136 -5.86 -5.85 -7.98
C PHE A 136 -6.14 -4.59 -7.18
N VAL A 137 -5.83 -3.43 -7.76
CA VAL A 137 -6.10 -2.11 -7.20
C VAL A 137 -6.43 -1.13 -8.32
N HIS A 138 -7.27 -0.15 -8.03
CA HIS A 138 -7.62 0.91 -8.96
C HIS A 138 -7.88 2.23 -8.22
N ILE A 139 -7.30 3.30 -8.74
CA ILE A 139 -7.62 4.69 -8.46
C ILE A 139 -8.05 5.31 -9.79
N GLY A 140 -9.23 5.92 -9.82
CA GLY A 140 -9.70 6.75 -10.92
C GLY A 140 -10.17 8.09 -10.37
N GLN A 141 -9.59 9.20 -10.85
CA GLN A 141 -9.90 10.57 -10.41
C GLN A 141 -10.44 11.42 -11.56
N SER A 142 -11.21 10.81 -12.47
CA SER A 142 -11.57 11.36 -13.78
C SER A 142 -12.46 12.61 -13.75
N SER A 143 -13.09 12.94 -12.62
CA SER A 143 -13.94 14.14 -12.50
C SER A 143 -14.06 14.59 -11.03
N PRO A 144 -13.02 15.24 -10.47
CA PRO A 144 -13.11 15.79 -9.13
C PRO A 144 -14.12 16.93 -9.09
N SER A 145 -14.95 16.92 -8.05
CA SER A 145 -16.04 17.86 -7.85
C SER A 145 -15.85 18.64 -6.55
N TYR A 146 -16.40 19.86 -6.49
CA TYR A 146 -16.45 20.63 -5.25
C TYR A 146 -17.27 19.95 -4.14
N SER A 147 -18.13 19.00 -4.51
CA SER A 147 -18.86 18.15 -3.56
C SER A 147 -18.02 17.07 -2.92
N ASP A 148 -16.85 16.75 -3.47
CA ASP A 148 -16.00 15.70 -2.92
C ASP A 148 -15.43 16.14 -1.56
N PRO A 149 -15.34 15.23 -0.59
CA PRO A 149 -14.75 15.53 0.70
C PRO A 149 -13.26 15.84 0.55
N TYR A 150 -12.74 16.69 1.43
CA TYR A 150 -11.30 16.86 1.57
C TYR A 150 -10.65 15.54 2.03
N LEU A 151 -9.43 15.31 1.55
CA LEU A 151 -8.63 14.18 2.01
C LEU A 151 -8.30 14.32 3.50
N GLU A 152 -8.33 13.21 4.21
CA GLU A 152 -7.93 13.14 5.61
C GLU A 152 -6.41 13.33 5.74
N ALA A 153 -5.99 13.98 6.82
CA ALA A 153 -4.58 14.14 7.14
C ALA A 153 -4.08 12.98 8.01
N VAL A 154 -2.91 12.44 7.67
CA VAL A 154 -2.20 11.44 8.47
C VAL A 154 -0.85 12.01 8.86
N ASP A 155 -0.51 11.92 10.14
CA ASP A 155 0.80 12.33 10.63
C ASP A 155 1.89 11.39 10.07
N ILE A 156 2.81 11.96 9.30
CA ILE A 156 3.87 11.23 8.60
C ILE A 156 4.79 10.46 9.56
N HIS A 157 4.92 10.90 10.81
CA HIS A 157 5.74 10.20 11.82
C HIS A 157 5.22 8.78 12.10
N GLN A 158 3.93 8.53 11.88
CA GLN A 158 3.30 7.22 12.11
C GLN A 158 3.71 6.16 11.08
N ILE A 159 4.30 6.58 9.95
CA ILE A 159 4.62 5.68 8.83
C ILE A 159 6.11 5.61 8.51
N TYR A 160 6.99 6.38 9.17
CA TYR A 160 8.42 6.39 8.85
C TYR A 160 9.07 5.02 8.88
N ASP A 161 8.70 4.16 9.83
CA ASP A 161 9.24 2.80 9.97
C ASP A 161 8.83 1.85 8.82
N LYS A 162 7.85 2.24 7.99
CA LYS A 162 7.39 1.47 6.83
C LYS A 162 8.12 1.82 5.54
N PHE A 163 8.86 2.93 5.50
CA PHE A 163 9.53 3.44 4.31
C PHE A 163 11.06 3.57 4.52
N PRO A 164 11.86 3.71 3.45
CA PRO A 164 13.30 3.89 3.59
C PRO A 164 13.64 5.13 4.43
N GLU A 165 14.48 4.95 5.45
CA GLU A 165 14.92 6.03 6.36
C GLU A 165 16.29 6.63 6.00
N LYS A 166 17.03 5.97 5.10
CA LYS A 166 18.36 6.42 4.66
C LYS A 166 18.25 7.64 3.75
N LYS A 167 19.41 8.13 3.27
CA LYS A 167 19.49 9.21 2.28
C LYS A 167 18.56 8.96 1.10
N GLY A 168 17.75 9.95 0.74
CA GLY A 168 16.68 9.84 -0.27
C GLY A 168 15.43 9.09 0.23
N GLY A 169 15.31 8.90 1.54
CA GLY A 169 14.18 8.27 2.21
C GLY A 169 13.00 9.22 2.44
N LEU A 170 11.89 8.69 2.97
CA LEU A 170 10.63 9.44 3.08
C LEU A 170 10.79 10.73 3.92
N LYS A 171 11.51 10.65 5.04
CA LYS A 171 11.75 11.80 5.91
C LYS A 171 12.48 12.94 5.18
N GLU A 172 13.61 12.65 4.55
CA GLU A 172 14.40 13.66 3.81
C GLU A 172 13.58 14.24 2.63
N LEU A 173 12.82 13.40 1.93
CA LEU A 173 11.95 13.85 0.84
C LEU A 173 10.87 14.82 1.35
N PHE A 174 10.20 14.48 2.46
CA PHE A 174 9.15 15.31 3.03
C PHE A 174 9.68 16.64 3.56
N GLU A 175 10.81 16.62 4.27
CA GLU A 175 11.49 17.83 4.78
C GLU A 175 11.93 18.75 3.63
N ARG A 176 12.37 18.18 2.49
CA ARG A 176 12.72 18.94 1.28
C ARG A 176 11.49 19.52 0.58
N GLY A 177 10.37 18.79 0.63
CA GLY A 177 9.10 19.24 0.09
C GLY A 177 8.99 19.22 -1.45
N PRO A 178 7.90 19.79 -1.99
CA PRO A 178 6.86 20.54 -1.27
C PRO A 178 5.88 19.63 -0.50
N SER A 179 5.34 20.09 0.63
CA SER A 179 4.49 19.28 1.52
C SER A 179 3.15 18.86 0.88
N ASN A 180 2.61 19.65 -0.05
CA ASN A 180 1.38 19.34 -0.79
C ASN A 180 1.56 18.29 -1.91
N ALA A 181 2.73 17.66 -2.01
CA ALA A 181 3.01 16.58 -2.95
C ALA A 181 3.10 15.19 -2.28
N PHE A 182 2.78 15.08 -0.99
CA PHE A 182 2.84 13.84 -0.24
C PHE A 182 1.45 13.31 0.09
N PHE A 183 1.21 12.07 -0.30
CA PHE A 183 -0.07 11.39 -0.12
C PHE A 183 0.16 9.97 0.40
N LEU A 184 -0.75 9.50 1.26
CA LEU A 184 -0.80 8.11 1.70
C LEU A 184 -2.07 7.47 1.15
N VAL A 185 -1.90 6.42 0.35
CA VAL A 185 -3.02 5.63 -0.16
C VAL A 185 -3.03 4.27 0.55
N LYS A 186 -4.16 3.92 1.17
CA LYS A 186 -4.40 2.61 1.75
C LYS A 186 -5.27 1.79 0.79
N PHE A 187 -4.71 0.71 0.26
CA PHE A 187 -5.44 -0.20 -0.62
C PHE A 187 -6.04 -1.38 0.14
N TRP A 188 -7.21 -1.80 -0.31
CA TRP A 188 -7.73 -3.15 -0.12
C TRP A 188 -7.62 -3.85 -1.47
N ALA A 189 -6.57 -4.66 -1.64
CA ALA A 189 -6.32 -5.32 -2.90
C ALA A 189 -7.28 -6.49 -3.11
N ASP A 190 -7.86 -6.60 -4.31
CA ASP A 190 -8.70 -7.73 -4.68
C ASP A 190 -7.84 -8.89 -5.21
N LEU A 191 -7.68 -9.93 -4.39
CA LEU A 191 -6.96 -11.15 -4.74
C LEU A 191 -7.88 -12.28 -5.24
N ASN A 192 -9.19 -12.03 -5.36
CA ASN A 192 -10.21 -13.03 -5.70
C ASN A 192 -10.23 -13.29 -7.22
N THR A 193 -9.12 -13.78 -7.75
CA THR A 193 -9.01 -14.15 -9.15
C THR A 193 -8.90 -15.68 -9.28
N ASN A 194 -9.87 -16.29 -9.96
CA ASN A 194 -9.95 -17.74 -10.24
C ASN A 194 -9.01 -18.18 -11.36
N MET A 195 -8.07 -17.32 -11.72
CA MET A 195 -7.19 -17.48 -12.86
C MET A 195 -6.06 -18.47 -12.48
N GLU A 196 -6.27 -19.75 -12.81
CA GLU A 196 -5.24 -20.80 -12.73
C GLU A 196 -4.06 -20.46 -13.66
N ASP A 197 -2.83 -20.75 -13.22
CA ASP A 197 -1.58 -20.23 -13.79
C ASP A 197 -1.20 -20.97 -15.10
N GLU A 198 -2.01 -20.87 -16.14
CA GLU A 198 -1.78 -21.52 -17.46
C GLU A 198 -0.77 -20.76 -18.36
N GLY A 199 0.14 -19.97 -17.78
CA GLY A 199 1.28 -19.39 -18.50
C GLY A 199 1.00 -18.26 -19.50
N SER A 200 -0.26 -17.86 -19.72
CA SER A 200 -0.66 -16.80 -20.66
C SER A 200 -1.08 -15.46 -20.01
N SER A 201 -0.74 -15.27 -18.73
CA SER A 201 -1.24 -14.13 -17.96
C SER A 201 -0.21 -13.00 -17.86
N PHE A 202 -0.64 -11.77 -18.09
CA PHE A 202 0.18 -10.56 -18.02
C PHE A 202 -0.13 -9.76 -16.75
N TYR A 203 0.90 -9.50 -15.95
CA TYR A 203 0.81 -8.68 -14.74
C TYR A 203 1.37 -7.29 -15.01
N GLY A 204 0.53 -6.26 -14.89
CA GLY A 204 0.89 -4.91 -15.31
C GLY A 204 0.43 -3.83 -14.34
N VAL A 205 1.08 -2.68 -14.47
CA VAL A 205 0.68 -1.42 -13.87
C VAL A 205 0.43 -0.41 -14.98
N SER A 206 -0.59 0.42 -14.83
CA SER A 206 -0.77 1.61 -15.65
C SER A 206 -1.06 2.80 -14.76
N SER A 207 -0.47 3.94 -15.11
CA SER A 207 -0.72 5.19 -14.42
C SER A 207 -0.78 6.36 -15.39
N GLN A 208 -1.67 7.30 -15.11
CA GLN A 208 -1.90 8.50 -15.91
C GLN A 208 -1.76 9.72 -15.01
N TYR A 209 -1.06 10.72 -15.52
CA TYR A 209 -0.85 11.99 -14.84
C TYR A 209 -1.13 13.16 -15.77
N GLU A 210 -1.45 14.30 -15.18
CA GLU A 210 -1.69 15.57 -15.87
C GLU A 210 -0.91 16.71 -15.21
N SER A 211 -0.45 17.66 -16.03
CA SER A 211 0.27 18.86 -15.61
C SER A 211 -0.13 20.06 -16.49
N PRO A 212 -0.14 21.28 -15.94
CA PRO A 212 -0.25 22.51 -16.73
C PRO A 212 1.08 22.88 -17.42
N GLU A 213 2.21 22.34 -16.95
CA GLU A 213 3.56 22.59 -17.45
C GLU A 213 4.08 21.42 -18.30
N ASN A 214 4.78 21.74 -19.38
CA ASN A 214 5.53 20.77 -20.18
C ASN A 214 6.83 20.41 -19.46
N MET A 215 6.88 19.21 -18.87
CA MET A 215 8.05 18.73 -18.15
C MET A 215 8.44 17.33 -18.65
N ILE A 216 9.64 16.89 -18.27
CA ILE A 216 10.04 15.49 -18.33
C ILE A 216 9.95 14.98 -16.91
N ILE A 217 9.15 13.95 -16.66
CA ILE A 217 8.98 13.38 -15.33
C ILE A 217 9.73 12.06 -15.22
N THR A 218 10.22 11.78 -14.02
CA THR A 218 10.80 10.49 -13.66
C THR A 218 10.02 9.90 -12.50
N CYS A 219 9.32 8.80 -12.74
CA CYS A 219 8.60 8.04 -11.74
C CYS A 219 9.51 6.96 -11.14
N SER A 220 9.85 7.10 -9.85
CA SER A 220 10.54 6.06 -9.08
C SER A 220 9.53 5.31 -8.22
N THR A 221 9.35 4.01 -8.50
CA THR A 221 8.50 3.12 -7.73
C THR A 221 9.37 2.16 -6.93
N LYS A 222 9.29 2.25 -5.60
CA LYS A 222 10.09 1.45 -4.67
C LYS A 222 9.22 0.47 -3.90
N VAL A 223 9.53 -0.82 -4.03
CA VAL A 223 8.90 -1.86 -3.20
C VAL A 223 9.72 -2.02 -1.93
N CYS A 224 9.05 -1.92 -0.78
CA CYS A 224 9.69 -1.97 0.53
C CYS A 224 9.19 -3.16 1.35
N SER A 225 10.10 -3.80 2.08
CA SER A 225 9.79 -4.83 3.06
C SER A 225 10.44 -4.46 4.39
N PHE A 226 9.64 -4.36 5.46
CA PHE A 226 10.08 -3.89 6.78
C PHE A 226 10.90 -2.58 6.72
N GLY A 227 10.40 -1.58 5.99
CA GLY A 227 11.05 -0.27 5.85
C GLY A 227 12.28 -0.26 4.93
N LYS A 228 12.66 -1.38 4.32
CA LYS A 228 13.85 -1.47 3.45
C LYS A 228 13.45 -1.65 1.99
N GLN A 229 14.09 -0.89 1.10
CA GLN A 229 13.94 -1.03 -0.34
C GLN A 229 14.44 -2.41 -0.80
N VAL A 230 13.58 -3.14 -1.51
CA VAL A 230 13.88 -4.46 -2.10
C VAL A 230 14.14 -4.34 -3.60
N VAL A 231 13.28 -3.59 -4.29
CA VAL A 231 13.42 -3.32 -5.73
C VAL A 231 12.94 -1.89 -6.00
N GLU A 232 13.54 -1.28 -7.02
CA GLU A 232 13.16 0.03 -7.52
C GLU A 232 13.02 -0.04 -9.04
N LYS A 233 11.94 0.53 -9.55
CA LYS A 233 11.71 0.74 -10.99
C LYS A 233 11.67 2.23 -11.24
N VAL A 234 12.44 2.67 -12.23
CA VAL A 234 12.51 4.08 -12.63
C VAL A 234 12.07 4.19 -14.08
N GLU A 235 11.04 5.00 -14.32
CA GLU A 235 10.45 5.22 -15.65
C GLU A 235 10.45 6.72 -15.96
N THR A 236 10.94 7.08 -17.13
CA THR A 236 10.96 8.48 -17.59
C THR A 236 9.87 8.68 -18.62
N GLU A 237 8.98 9.64 -18.36
CA GLU A 237 7.85 9.95 -19.22
C GLU A 237 7.97 11.36 -19.78
N TYR A 238 7.50 11.51 -21.02
CA TYR A 238 7.48 12.77 -21.76
C TYR A 238 6.04 13.24 -21.92
N ALA A 239 5.87 14.56 -21.78
CA ALA A 239 4.58 15.20 -21.92
C ALA A 239 3.95 14.98 -23.31
N ARG A 240 2.64 14.73 -23.35
CA ARG A 240 1.81 14.79 -24.55
C ARG A 240 0.80 15.90 -24.37
N TYR A 241 0.71 16.81 -25.34
CA TYR A 241 -0.25 17.91 -25.25
C TYR A 241 -1.64 17.45 -25.70
N GLU A 242 -2.61 17.52 -24.80
CA GLU A 242 -4.00 17.10 -25.02
C GLU A 242 -4.92 18.15 -24.35
N ASN A 243 -5.92 18.67 -25.08
CA ASN A 243 -6.97 19.55 -24.52
C ASN A 243 -6.50 20.71 -23.62
N GLY A 244 -5.35 21.33 -23.91
CA GLY A 244 -4.84 22.46 -23.13
C GLY A 244 -3.99 22.09 -21.91
N HIS A 245 -3.74 20.80 -21.68
CA HIS A 245 -2.89 20.28 -20.62
C HIS A 245 -1.84 19.30 -21.18
N TYR A 246 -0.89 18.91 -20.33
CA TYR A 246 0.14 17.93 -20.65
C TYR A 246 -0.15 16.61 -19.91
N SER A 247 -0.39 15.54 -20.65
CA SER A 247 -0.63 14.19 -20.13
C SER A 247 0.66 13.35 -20.15
N TYR A 248 0.79 12.47 -19.16
CA TYR A 248 1.88 11.51 -19.01
C TYR A 248 1.29 10.14 -18.74
N ARG A 249 1.77 9.11 -19.44
CA ARG A 249 1.14 7.79 -19.38
C ARG A 249 2.16 6.67 -19.38
N ILE A 250 2.31 6.04 -18.22
CA ILE A 250 2.97 4.75 -18.09
C ILE A 250 1.93 3.70 -18.42
N HIS A 251 2.03 3.09 -19.61
CA HIS A 251 1.03 2.14 -20.10
C HIS A 251 1.53 0.71 -20.06
N ARG A 252 0.75 -0.19 -19.44
CA ARG A 252 1.03 -1.63 -19.35
C ARG A 252 2.47 -1.92 -18.95
N SER A 253 2.96 -1.21 -17.95
CA SER A 253 4.29 -1.39 -17.42
C SER A 253 4.35 -2.73 -16.66
N PRO A 254 5.22 -3.69 -17.05
CA PRO A 254 5.20 -5.02 -16.47
C PRO A 254 5.60 -4.98 -14.99
N LEU A 255 4.87 -5.73 -14.16
CA LEU A 255 5.25 -5.99 -12.79
C LEU A 255 6.53 -6.83 -12.76
N CYS A 256 7.41 -6.55 -11.79
CA CYS A 256 8.63 -7.33 -11.63
C CYS A 256 8.32 -8.71 -11.03
N GLU A 257 9.20 -9.67 -11.28
CA GLU A 257 9.05 -11.05 -10.82
C GLU A 257 8.83 -11.14 -9.30
N TYR A 258 9.51 -10.29 -8.52
CA TYR A 258 9.30 -10.20 -7.08
C TYR A 258 7.84 -9.95 -6.71
N MET A 259 7.17 -9.00 -7.39
CA MET A 259 5.77 -8.65 -7.11
C MET A 259 4.81 -9.75 -7.56
N ILE A 260 5.08 -10.38 -8.71
CA ILE A 260 4.27 -11.50 -9.21
C ILE A 260 4.31 -12.67 -8.22
N ASN A 261 5.51 -13.08 -7.82
CA ASN A 261 5.71 -14.14 -6.83
C ASN A 261 5.09 -13.79 -5.47
N PHE A 262 5.11 -12.52 -5.08
CA PHE A 262 4.47 -12.06 -3.85
C PHE A 262 2.95 -12.18 -3.90
N ILE A 263 2.32 -11.80 -5.02
CA ILE A 263 0.87 -11.98 -5.24
C ILE A 263 0.50 -13.46 -5.16
N HIS A 264 1.27 -14.33 -5.84
CA HIS A 264 1.04 -15.78 -5.79
C HIS A 264 1.12 -16.32 -4.36
N LYS A 265 2.11 -15.90 -3.57
CA LYS A 265 2.27 -16.32 -2.17
C LYS A 265 1.19 -15.79 -1.23
N LEU A 266 0.53 -14.68 -1.55
CA LEU A 266 -0.57 -14.14 -0.73
C LEU A 266 -1.92 -14.81 -1.01
N LYS A 267 -2.09 -15.39 -2.21
CA LYS A 267 -3.32 -16.11 -2.58
C LYS A 267 -3.41 -17.51 -1.97
N HIS A 268 -2.29 -18.08 -1.56
CA HIS A 268 -2.17 -19.44 -0.99
C HIS A 268 -1.80 -19.39 0.49
#